data_AF-A0A2V7JB52-F1
#
_entry.id   AF-A0A2V7JB52-F1
#
_cell.length_a   1.000
_cell.length_b   1.000
_cell.length_c   1.000
_cell.angle_alpha   90.00
_cell.angle_beta   90.00
_cell.angle_gamma   90.00
#
_symmetry.space_group_name_H-M   'P 1'
#
loop_
_entity.id
_entity.type
_entity.pdbx_description
1 polymer ?
#
loop_
_entity_poly.entity_id
_entity_poly.type
_entity_poly.pdbx_seq_one_letter_code
_entity_poly.pdbx_strand_id
1 'polypeptide(L)'
;MYFHSDRAGGLGSNDLWRSTRRSVHEPWSPPVNVGAPLNSAASENQPTLSYDGRTLIFASTRAGGLGGSDIWMSTRTPSGH
;
A
#
# COMPACT_ATOMS: atom_id res chain seq x y z
N MET A 1 -2.45 -5.26 -8.21
CA MET A 1 -2.90 -3.87 -8.02
C MET A 1 -2.78 -3.52 -6.56
N TYR A 2 -2.24 -2.34 -6.27
CA TYR A 2 -2.31 -1.71 -4.96
C TYR A 2 -3.33 -0.57 -5.03
N PHE A 3 -4.09 -0.36 -3.96
CA PHE A 3 -5.07 0.72 -3.84
C PHE A 3 -5.28 1.05 -2.36
N HIS A 4 -5.93 2.17 -2.03
CA HIS A 4 -6.29 2.51 -0.66
C HIS A 4 -7.79 2.34 -0.40
N SER A 5 -8.18 1.99 0.83
CA SER A 5 -9.58 1.82 1.23
C SER A 5 -9.73 1.85 2.75
N ASP A 6 -10.87 2.34 3.22
CA ASP A 6 -11.34 2.38 4.62
C ASP A 6 -12.19 1.17 5.02
N ARG A 7 -12.15 0.10 4.23
CA ARG A 7 -12.89 -1.13 4.52
C ARG A 7 -12.45 -1.76 5.85
N ALA A 8 -13.35 -2.54 6.46
CA ALA A 8 -13.06 -3.30 7.66
C ALA A 8 -11.85 -4.25 7.49
N GLY A 9 -11.08 -4.42 8.56
CA GLY A 9 -9.86 -5.23 8.58
C GLY A 9 -8.56 -4.46 8.29
N GLY A 10 -8.62 -3.12 8.33
CA GLY A 10 -7.45 -2.24 8.32
C GLY A 10 -6.88 -1.90 9.71
N LEU A 11 -5.75 -1.20 9.72
CA LEU A 11 -5.01 -0.69 10.88
C LEU A 11 -5.35 0.77 11.19
N GLY A 12 -5.62 1.58 10.15
CA GLY A 12 -5.94 3.00 10.24
C GLY A 12 -7.27 3.36 9.54
N SER A 13 -7.40 4.63 9.17
CA SER A 13 -8.60 5.12 8.47
C SER A 13 -8.62 4.69 6.99
N ASN A 14 -7.63 5.10 6.20
CA ASN A 14 -7.39 4.51 4.88
C ASN A 14 -6.12 3.67 4.97
N ASP A 15 -6.20 2.45 4.49
CA ASP A 15 -5.08 1.52 4.46
C ASP A 15 -4.71 1.17 3.03
N LEU A 16 -3.48 0.72 2.80
CA LEU A 16 -3.06 0.08 1.57
C LEU A 16 -3.57 -1.37 1.51
N TRP A 17 -4.21 -1.69 0.40
CA TRP A 17 -4.72 -3.01 0.06
C TRP A 17 -4.11 -3.50 -1.25
N ARG A 18 -3.98 -4.82 -1.38
CA ARG A 18 -3.50 -5.48 -2.60
C ARG A 18 -4.49 -6.50 -3.11
N SER A 19 -4.70 -6.51 -4.41
CA SER A 19 -5.32 -7.62 -5.13
C SER A 19 -4.47 -8.06 -6.31
N THR A 20 -4.47 -9.36 -6.64
CA THR A 20 -3.67 -9.96 -7.71
C THR A 20 -4.55 -10.71 -8.70
N ARG A 21 -4.11 -10.84 -9.94
CA ARG A 21 -4.72 -11.69 -10.97
C ARG A 21 -3.60 -12.35 -11.78
N ARG A 22 -3.82 -13.56 -12.28
CA ARG A 22 -2.77 -14.30 -13.01
C ARG A 22 -2.58 -13.78 -14.43
N SER A 23 -3.62 -13.20 -15.03
CA SER A 23 -3.59 -12.61 -16.36
C SER A 23 -4.57 -11.42 -16.44
N VAL A 24 -4.52 -10.66 -17.53
CA VAL A 24 -5.45 -9.54 -17.75
C VAL A 24 -6.90 -9.98 -17.98
N HIS A 25 -7.12 -11.26 -18.28
CA HIS A 25 -8.45 -11.85 -18.54
C HIS A 25 -9.03 -12.57 -17.32
N GLU A 26 -8.24 -12.79 -16.27
CA GLU A 26 -8.71 -13.42 -15.04
C GLU A 26 -9.28 -12.39 -14.05
N PRO A 27 -10.26 -12.79 -13.21
CA PRO A 27 -10.77 -11.92 -12.17
C PRO A 27 -9.68 -11.57 -11.15
N TRP A 28 -9.85 -10.43 -10.50
CA TRP A 28 -9.04 -10.02 -9.36
C TRP A 28 -9.31 -10.92 -8.16
N SER A 29 -8.27 -11.26 -7.40
CA SER A 29 -8.41 -11.93 -6.12
C SER A 29 -9.15 -11.04 -5.11
N PRO A 30 -9.76 -11.63 -4.06
CA PRO A 30 -10.19 -10.85 -2.90
C PRO A 30 -9.05 -9.95 -2.41
N PRO A 31 -9.32 -8.68 -2.07
CA PRO A 31 -8.28 -7.79 -1.59
C PRO A 31 -7.77 -8.22 -0.21
N VAL A 32 -6.48 -8.06 -0.02
CA VAL A 32 -5.78 -8.37 1.23
C VAL A 32 -5.15 -7.09 1.75
N ASN A 33 -5.32 -6.81 3.05
CA ASN A 33 -4.66 -5.69 3.71
C ASN A 33 -3.15 -5.94 3.66
N VAL A 34 -2.35 -4.92 3.32
CA VAL A 34 -0.91 -5.09 3.16
C VAL A 34 -0.20 -5.25 4.52
N GLY A 35 -0.81 -4.75 5.60
CA GLY A 35 -0.31 -4.88 6.97
C GLY A 35 0.89 -3.98 7.26
N ALA A 36 1.36 -4.04 8.50
CA ALA A 36 2.57 -3.35 8.95
C ALA A 36 3.84 -3.95 8.30
N PRO A 37 4.91 -3.15 8.10
CA PRO A 37 5.04 -1.72 8.44
C PRO A 37 4.52 -0.76 7.34
N LEU A 38 3.94 -1.30 6.26
CA LEU A 38 3.43 -0.49 5.15
C LEU A 38 2.18 0.28 5.56
N ASN A 39 1.22 -0.38 6.20
CA ASN A 39 0.12 0.28 6.90
C ASN A 39 0.51 0.63 8.33
N SER A 40 -0.11 1.67 8.86
CA SER A 40 0.05 2.12 10.24
C SER A 40 -1.30 2.51 10.85
N ALA A 41 -1.31 3.10 12.04
CA ALA A 41 -2.53 3.70 12.59
C ALA A 41 -2.92 5.02 11.87
N ALA A 42 -2.06 5.52 10.99
CA ALA A 42 -2.29 6.73 10.19
C ALA A 42 -3.15 6.44 8.95
N SER A 43 -3.35 7.46 8.10
CA SER A 43 -4.01 7.29 6.81
C SER A 43 -2.96 7.10 5.72
N GLU A 44 -3.02 6.00 4.98
CA GLU A 44 -2.19 5.71 3.81
C GLU A 44 -3.00 5.81 2.50
N ASN A 45 -2.56 6.66 1.57
CA ASN A 45 -3.33 7.04 0.39
C ASN A 45 -2.50 6.97 -0.90
N GLN A 46 -3.21 6.92 -2.02
CA GLN A 46 -2.66 7.06 -3.38
C GLN A 46 -1.41 6.19 -3.68
N PRO A 47 -1.46 4.86 -3.43
CA PRO A 47 -0.31 4.01 -3.73
C PRO A 47 -0.02 3.95 -5.23
N THR A 48 1.26 4.05 -5.59
CA THR A 48 1.77 3.79 -6.93
C THR A 48 2.95 2.84 -6.87
N LEU A 49 2.97 1.88 -7.79
CA LEU A 49 4.02 0.88 -7.88
C LEU A 49 4.96 1.25 -9.03
N SER A 50 6.26 1.22 -8.79
CA SER A 50 7.27 1.43 -9.83
C SER A 50 7.12 0.43 -10.97
N TYR A 51 7.65 0.79 -12.14
CA TYR A 51 7.56 -0.03 -13.35
C TYR A 51 8.15 -1.43 -13.17
N ASP A 52 9.27 -1.55 -12.45
CA ASP A 52 9.91 -2.84 -12.13
C ASP A 52 9.20 -3.62 -11.01
N GLY A 53 8.12 -3.04 -10.45
CA GLY A 53 7.33 -3.63 -9.38
C GLY A 53 8.04 -3.70 -8.04
N ARG A 54 9.16 -2.99 -7.82
CA ARG A 54 9.97 -3.14 -6.60
C ARG A 54 9.72 -2.06 -5.54
N THR A 55 9.34 -0.87 -5.97
CA THR A 55 9.14 0.28 -5.09
C THR A 55 7.67 0.65 -5.05
N LEU A 56 7.08 0.63 -3.85
CA LEU A 56 5.75 1.17 -3.59
C LEU A 56 5.92 2.56 -3.00
N ILE A 57 5.33 3.57 -3.64
CA ILE A 57 5.29 4.96 -3.17
C ILE A 57 3.85 5.28 -2.79
N PHE A 58 3.65 5.97 -1.66
CA PHE A 58 2.31 6.33 -1.16
C PHE A 58 2.37 7.58 -0.28
N ALA A 59 1.24 8.25 -0.10
CA ALA A 59 1.11 9.37 0.83
C ALA A 59 0.69 8.85 2.22
N SER A 60 1.26 9.37 3.30
CA SER A 60 0.84 9.01 4.66
C SER A 60 0.90 10.18 5.62
N THR A 61 -0.07 10.20 6.54
CA THR A 61 -0.13 11.14 7.67
C THR A 61 0.61 10.61 8.92
N ARG A 62 1.43 9.56 8.76
CA ARG A 62 2.20 8.98 9.87
C ARG A 62 3.22 9.98 10.42
N ALA A 63 3.57 9.82 11.69
CA ALA A 63 4.58 10.62 12.35
C ALA A 63 5.97 10.45 11.69
N GLY A 64 6.80 11.50 11.79
CA GLY A 64 8.14 11.55 11.19
C GLY A 64 8.20 12.29 9.85
N GLY A 65 7.05 12.74 9.33
CA GLY A 65 6.96 13.64 8.18
C GLY A 65 7.17 15.12 8.52
N LEU A 66 7.17 15.97 7.50
CA LEU A 66 7.34 17.43 7.61
C LEU A 66 6.01 18.19 7.52
N GLY A 67 4.90 17.51 7.22
CA GLY A 67 3.58 18.12 7.06
C GLY A 67 2.43 17.20 7.49
N GLY A 68 1.21 17.55 7.06
CA GLY A 68 0.01 16.78 7.39
C GLY A 68 -0.11 15.46 6.61
N SER A 69 0.50 15.38 5.43
CA SER A 69 0.61 14.17 4.61
C SER A 69 1.89 14.27 3.77
N ASP A 70 2.78 13.31 3.93
CA ASP A 70 4.07 13.26 3.24
C ASP A 70 4.18 12.03 2.34
N ILE A 71 5.16 12.03 1.44
CA ILE A 71 5.45 10.91 0.55
C ILE A 71 6.38 9.91 1.24
N TRP A 72 5.97 8.65 1.27
CA TRP A 72 6.70 7.52 1.83
C TRP A 72 6.93 6.46 0.76
N MET A 73 8.00 5.67 0.93
CA MET A 73 8.33 4.60 0.01
C MET A 73 8.82 3.34 0.73
N SER A 74 8.56 2.18 0.13
CA SER A 74 9.14 0.91 0.52
C SER A 74 9.66 0.20 -0.71
N THR A 75 10.84 -0.40 -0.62
CA THR A 75 11.45 -1.17 -1.71
C THR A 75 11.65 -2.59 -1.24
N ARG A 76 11.08 -3.56 -1.97
CA ARG A 76 11.36 -4.98 -1.72
C ARG A 76 12.72 -5.35 -2.30
N THR A 77 13.54 -5.99 -1.49
CA THR A 77 14.78 -6.60 -1.98
C THR A 77 14.47 -7.84 -2.83
N PRO A 78 15.38 -8.30 -3.71
CA PRO A 78 15.21 -9.57 -4.44
C PRO A 78 14.93 -10.78 -3.52
N SER A 79 15.39 -10.71 -2.26
CA SER A 79 15.15 -11.69 -1.20
C SER A 79 13.76 -11.63 -0.55
N GLY A 80 12.93 -10.64 -0.88
CA GLY A 80 11.55 -10.55 -0.37
C GLY A 80 11.38 -9.93 1.02
N HIS A 81 12.45 -9.34 1.58
CA HIS A 81 12.39 -8.49 2.76
C HIS A 81 12.28 -7.02 2.36
#